data_AF-A0A2D7ZBQ1-F1
#
_entry.id   AF-A0A2D7ZBQ1-F1
#
_cell.length_a   1.000
_cell.length_b   1.000
_cell.length_c   1.000
_cell.angle_alpha   90.00
_cell.angle_beta   90.00
_cell.angle_gamma   90.00
#
_symmetry.space_group_name_H-M   'P 1'
#
loop_
_entity.id
_entity.type
_entity.pdbx_description
1 polymer ?
#
loop_
_entity_poly.entity_id
_entity_poly.type
_entity_poly.pdbx_seq_one_letter_code
_entity_poly.pdbx_strand_id
1 'polypeptide(L)'
;MKKIEMKPGKTIFKAGEPADGLYIVGSGEVGIYFPTNKEMAEPDIILKANEILGEMGVIDTAPRMATAKALTDCIVIFVSQKEFEKKLDEGDMIVRGVMAILSSRLRELQKRR
;
A
#
# COMPACT_ATOMS: atom_id res chain seq x y z
N MET A 1 -6.17 -13.50 -2.11
CA MET A 1 -5.87 -12.62 -0.98
C MET A 1 -5.43 -13.46 0.20
N LYS A 2 -4.47 -13.00 1.00
CA LYS A 2 -3.97 -13.71 2.17
C LYS A 2 -4.01 -12.82 3.41
N LYS A 3 -4.68 -13.27 4.47
CA LYS A 3 -4.65 -12.61 5.78
C LYS A 3 -3.34 -12.93 6.49
N ILE A 4 -2.74 -11.92 7.11
CA ILE A 4 -1.48 -12.01 7.86
C ILE A 4 -1.69 -11.28 9.18
N GLU A 5 -1.44 -11.98 10.28
CA GLU A 5 -1.45 -11.38 11.61
C GLU A 5 -0.08 -10.78 11.92
N MET A 6 -0.08 -9.55 12.42
CA MET A 6 1.12 -8.78 12.71
C MET A 6 1.08 -8.32 14.17
N LYS A 7 2.20 -8.51 14.87
CA LYS A 7 2.41 -7.96 16.21
C LYS A 7 2.99 -6.54 16.13
N PRO A 8 2.80 -5.68 17.15
CA PRO A 8 3.44 -4.37 17.22
C PRO A 8 4.94 -4.43 16.92
N GLY A 9 5.44 -3.47 16.15
CA GLY A 9 6.84 -3.38 15.73
C GLY A 9 7.25 -4.32 14.59
N LYS A 10 6.39 -5.26 14.16
CA LYS A 10 6.71 -6.13 13.02
C LYS A 10 6.62 -5.37 11.70
N THR A 11 7.67 -5.51 10.89
CA THR A 11 7.74 -4.95 9.54
C THR A 11 6.89 -5.77 8.57
N ILE A 12 6.05 -5.10 7.80
CA ILE A 12 5.23 -5.69 6.74
C ILE A 12 6.06 -5.78 5.44
N PHE A 13 6.72 -4.68 5.07
CA PHE A 13 7.71 -4.60 3.99
C PHE A 13 8.68 -3.43 4.25
N LYS A 14 9.84 -3.45 3.58
CA LYS A 14 10.84 -2.37 3.67
C LYS A 14 10.90 -1.56 2.38
N ALA A 15 11.30 -0.30 2.52
CA ALA A 15 11.62 0.54 1.37
C ALA A 15 12.71 -0.11 0.50
N GLY A 16 12.57 0.00 -0.81
CA GLY A 16 13.48 -0.57 -1.81
C GLY A 16 13.22 -2.04 -2.14
N GLU A 17 12.41 -2.76 -1.37
CA GLU A 17 12.03 -4.14 -1.72
C GLU A 17 11.18 -4.16 -3.00
N PRO A 18 11.27 -5.20 -3.84
CA PRO A 18 10.34 -5.40 -4.95
C PRO A 18 8.89 -5.42 -4.47
N ALA A 19 7.98 -4.84 -5.23
CA ALA A 19 6.56 -4.91 -4.97
C ALA A 19 5.92 -5.99 -5.83
N ASP A 20 5.34 -7.00 -5.19
CA ASP A 20 4.65 -8.14 -5.80
C ASP A 20 3.12 -8.10 -5.58
N GLY A 21 2.65 -7.03 -4.94
CA GLY A 21 1.27 -6.83 -4.54
C GLY A 21 1.10 -5.63 -3.62
N LEU A 22 -0.12 -5.43 -3.15
CA LEU A 22 -0.50 -4.39 -2.20
C LEU A 22 -1.07 -5.02 -0.93
N TYR A 23 -1.21 -4.20 0.11
CA TYR A 23 -1.80 -4.61 1.37
C TYR A 23 -3.00 -3.74 1.70
N ILE A 24 -3.96 -4.32 2.41
CA ILE A 24 -5.09 -3.62 3.02
C ILE A 24 -4.99 -3.81 4.53
N VAL A 25 -5.14 -2.75 5.30
CA VAL A 25 -5.27 -2.87 6.76
C VAL A 25 -6.66 -3.43 7.07
N GLY A 26 -6.75 -4.67 7.53
CA GLY A 26 -8.01 -5.27 7.96
C GLY A 26 -8.44 -4.80 9.34
N SER A 27 -7.48 -4.65 10.26
CA SER A 27 -7.67 -4.11 11.61
C SER A 27 -6.35 -3.64 12.20
N GLY A 28 -6.42 -2.77 13.22
CA GLY A 28 -5.25 -2.19 13.88
C GLY A 28 -4.71 -0.97 13.13
N GLU A 29 -3.48 -0.58 13.46
CA GLU A 29 -2.80 0.59 12.89
C GLU A 29 -1.42 0.23 12.31
N VAL A 30 -1.12 0.78 11.14
CA VAL A 30 0.14 0.57 10.41
C VAL A 30 0.84 1.90 10.19
N GLY A 31 2.10 1.99 10.60
CA GLY A 31 2.95 3.15 10.39
C GLY A 31 3.74 3.02 9.09
N ILE A 32 3.81 4.12 8.34
CA ILE A 32 4.61 4.27 7.13
C ILE A 32 5.80 5.19 7.44
N TYR A 33 6.99 4.76 7.03
CA TYR A 33 8.25 5.44 7.30
C TYR A 33 9.00 5.66 5.98
N PHE A 34 9.11 6.92 5.53
CA PHE A 34 9.86 7.25 4.33
C PHE A 34 11.37 7.14 4.57
N PRO A 35 12.20 6.85 3.55
CA PRO A 35 13.65 6.77 3.69
C PRO A 35 14.31 8.06 4.24
N THR A 36 13.63 9.20 4.11
CA THR A 36 14.06 10.49 4.68
C THR A 36 13.95 10.55 6.20
N ASN A 37 13.10 9.72 6.81
CA ASN A 37 12.94 9.59 8.25
C ASN A 37 14.00 8.63 8.81
N LYS A 38 15.19 9.16 9.12
CA LYS A 38 16.35 8.38 9.56
C LYS A 38 16.19 7.76 10.95
N GLU A 39 15.47 8.43 11.85
CA GLU A 39 15.31 7.99 13.24
C GLU A 39 14.24 6.90 13.36
N MET A 40 13.23 6.89 12.48
CA MET A 40 12.09 5.97 12.50
C MET A 40 11.39 5.88 13.87
N ALA A 41 11.49 6.94 14.69
CA ALA A 41 10.89 6.99 16.03
C ALA A 41 9.37 7.13 15.94
N GLU A 42 8.90 7.99 15.04
CA GLU A 42 7.47 8.19 14.75
C GLU A 42 7.19 7.92 13.26
N PRO A 43 6.00 7.38 12.93
CA PRO A 43 5.59 7.17 11.55
C PRO A 43 5.28 8.50 10.85
N ASP A 44 5.65 8.62 9.58
CA ASP A 44 5.27 9.77 8.74
C ASP A 44 3.78 9.78 8.43
N ILE A 45 3.17 8.59 8.31
CA ILE A 45 1.74 8.39 8.07
C ILE A 45 1.26 7.20 8.90
N ILE A 46 0.07 7.31 9.50
CA ILE A 46 -0.63 6.21 10.18
C ILE A 46 -1.82 5.81 9.34
N LEU A 47 -1.89 4.53 8.98
CA LEU A 47 -3.00 3.91 8.27
C LEU A 47 -3.82 3.02 9.20
N LYS A 48 -5.13 3.06 9.03
CA LYS A 48 -6.16 2.37 9.82
C LYS A 48 -6.96 1.41 8.96
N ALA A 49 -7.91 0.72 9.58
CA ALA A 49 -8.75 -0.27 8.91
C ALA A 49 -9.37 0.25 7.59
N ASN A 50 -9.34 -0.61 6.58
CA ASN A 50 -9.76 -0.39 5.19
C ASN A 50 -8.85 0.51 4.33
N GLU A 51 -7.77 1.06 4.89
CA GLU A 51 -6.79 1.80 4.09
C GLU A 51 -5.82 0.84 3.37
N ILE A 52 -5.36 1.27 2.20
CA ILE A 52 -4.48 0.51 1.32
C ILE A 52 -3.06 1.07 1.43
N LEU A 53 -2.06 0.18 1.36
CA LEU A 53 -0.66 0.55 1.32
C LEU A 53 0.14 -0.27 0.30
N GLY A 54 1.15 0.38 -0.28
CA GLY A 54 2.05 -0.23 -1.24
C GLY A 54 1.44 -0.39 -2.63
N GLU A 55 0.35 0.33 -2.90
CA GLU A 55 -0.36 0.41 -4.18
C GLU A 55 0.51 0.98 -5.29
N MET A 56 1.39 1.94 -4.98
CA MET A 56 2.32 2.53 -5.96
C MET A 56 3.21 1.47 -6.61
N GLY A 57 3.59 0.43 -5.86
CA GLY A 57 4.40 -0.65 -6.40
C GLY A 57 3.66 -1.55 -7.39
N VAL A 58 2.33 -1.61 -7.31
CA VAL A 58 1.48 -2.35 -8.24
C VAL A 58 1.05 -1.48 -9.43
N ILE A 59 0.71 -0.21 -9.18
CA ILE A 59 0.17 0.70 -10.20
C ILE A 59 1.28 1.25 -11.11
N ASP A 60 2.42 1.63 -10.53
CA ASP A 60 3.53 2.27 -11.26
C ASP A 60 4.75 1.33 -11.41
N THR A 61 4.63 0.05 -11.05
CA THR A 61 5.71 -0.96 -11.14
C THR A 61 7.01 -0.47 -10.49
N ALA A 62 6.90 0.17 -9.33
CA ALA A 62 8.01 0.72 -8.59
C ALA A 62 8.38 -0.18 -7.38
N PRO A 63 9.64 -0.17 -6.93
CA PRO A 63 9.99 -0.72 -5.62
C PRO A 63 9.20 -0.03 -4.50
N ARG A 64 9.13 -0.66 -3.31
CA ARG A 64 8.49 -0.06 -2.13
C ARG A 64 9.09 1.31 -1.83
N MET A 65 8.27 2.36 -1.84
CA MET A 65 8.75 3.74 -1.60
C MET A 65 9.04 4.04 -0.12
N ALA A 66 8.46 3.27 0.80
CA ALA A 66 8.55 3.46 2.23
C ALA A 66 8.59 2.11 2.95
N THR A 67 8.96 2.12 4.23
CA THR A 67 8.89 0.95 5.11
C THR A 67 7.55 0.98 5.85
N ALA A 68 6.86 -0.15 5.93
CA ALA A 68 5.62 -0.28 6.67
C ALA A 68 5.79 -1.19 7.90
N LYS A 69 5.32 -0.74 9.07
CA LYS A 69 5.37 -1.51 10.33
C LYS A 69 4.03 -1.49 11.03
N ALA A 70 3.67 -2.59 11.67
CA ALA A 70 2.50 -2.62 12.56
C ALA A 70 2.78 -1.79 13.83
N LEU A 71 1.87 -0.89 14.19
CA LEU A 71 1.93 -0.09 15.42
C LEU A 71 1.17 -0.78 16.56
N THR A 72 0.09 -1.49 16.22
CA THR A 72 -0.70 -2.31 17.15
C THR A 72 -0.65 -3.78 16.73
N ASP A 73 -1.41 -4.64 17.43
CA ASP A 73 -1.82 -5.90 16.83
C ASP A 73 -2.67 -5.59 15.60
N CYS A 74 -2.29 -6.16 14.44
CA CYS A 74 -2.93 -5.87 13.16
C CYS A 74 -3.27 -7.15 12.40
N ILE A 75 -4.33 -7.06 11.60
CA ILE A 75 -4.57 -7.98 10.49
C ILE A 75 -4.32 -7.19 9.23
N VAL A 76 -3.39 -7.65 8.39
CA VAL A 76 -3.18 -7.10 7.05
C VAL A 76 -3.56 -8.14 6.01
N ILE A 77 -4.14 -7.68 4.90
CA ILE A 77 -4.59 -8.52 3.81
C ILE A 77 -3.68 -8.26 2.62
N PHE A 78 -2.85 -9.23 2.28
CA PHE A 78 -2.04 -9.17 1.06
C PHE A 78 -2.91 -9.51 -0.16
N VAL A 79 -2.79 -8.69 -1.19
CA VAL A 79 -3.40 -8.87 -2.51
C VAL A 79 -2.28 -8.82 -3.53
N SER A 80 -2.04 -9.94 -4.22
CA SER A 80 -1.00 -9.96 -5.25
C SER A 80 -1.38 -9.09 -6.44
N GLN A 81 -0.39 -8.63 -7.21
CA GLN A 81 -0.64 -7.86 -8.43
C GLN A 81 -1.63 -8.58 -9.37
N LYS A 82 -1.44 -9.88 -9.59
CA LYS A 82 -2.34 -10.70 -10.41
C LYS A 82 -3.78 -10.74 -9.88
N GLU A 83 -3.95 -10.80 -8.56
CA GLU A 83 -5.28 -10.77 -7.95
C GLU A 83 -5.93 -9.38 -8.08
N PHE A 84 -5.14 -8.32 -7.98
CA PHE A 84 -5.60 -6.95 -8.18
C PHE A 84 -6.05 -6.71 -9.63
N GLU A 85 -5.23 -7.07 -10.61
CA GLU A 85 -5.54 -6.97 -12.04
C GLU A 85 -6.80 -7.75 -12.40
N LYS A 86 -6.89 -9.01 -11.95
CA LYS A 86 -8.08 -9.83 -12.15
C LYS A 86 -9.35 -9.14 -11.62
N LYS A 87 -9.29 -8.56 -10.42
CA LYS A 87 -10.43 -7.86 -9.82
C LYS A 87 -10.80 -6.58 -10.53
N LEU A 88 -9.79 -5.86 -11.03
CA LEU A 88 -10.03 -4.68 -11.84
C LEU A 88 -10.74 -5.06 -13.14
N ASP A 89 -10.33 -6.15 -13.79
CA ASP A 89 -10.92 -6.63 -15.04
C ASP A 89 -12.33 -7.20 -14.86
N GLU A 90 -12.62 -7.85 -13.74
CA GLU A 90 -13.95 -8.32 -13.36
C GLU A 90 -14.88 -7.18 -12.89
N GLY A 91 -14.35 -5.98 -12.68
CA GLY A 91 -15.10 -4.82 -12.21
C GLY A 91 -15.98 -4.17 -13.28
N ASP A 92 -16.98 -3.41 -12.82
CA ASP A 92 -17.85 -2.63 -13.69
C ASP A 92 -17.04 -1.62 -14.54
N MET A 93 -17.40 -1.48 -15.83
CA MET A 93 -16.67 -0.65 -16.77
C MET A 93 -16.57 0.83 -16.33
N ILE A 94 -17.59 1.34 -15.65
CA ILE A 94 -17.63 2.72 -15.13
C ILE A 94 -16.61 2.86 -14.01
N VAL A 95 -16.57 1.91 -13.08
CA VAL A 95 -15.62 1.90 -11.95
C VAL A 95 -14.18 1.87 -12.46
N ARG A 96 -13.90 1.00 -13.44
CA ARG A 96 -12.58 0.94 -14.10
C ARG A 96 -12.21 2.28 -14.76
N GLY A 97 -13.15 2.89 -15.48
CA GLY A 97 -12.95 4.19 -16.12
C GLY A 97 -12.62 5.30 -15.11
N VAL A 98 -13.37 5.38 -14.01
CA VAL A 98 -13.13 6.36 -12.94
C VAL A 98 -11.75 6.14 -12.31
N MET A 99 -11.39 4.90 -11.98
CA MET A 99 -10.07 4.58 -11.42
C MET A 99 -8.93 4.99 -12.37
N ALA A 100 -9.06 4.72 -13.67
CA ALA A 100 -8.06 5.12 -14.66
C ALA A 100 -7.87 6.65 -14.72
N ILE A 101 -8.97 7.42 -14.68
CA ILE A 101 -8.93 8.88 -14.66
C ILE A 101 -8.23 9.40 -13.41
N LEU A 102 -8.61 8.89 -12.23
CA LEU A 102 -8.02 9.33 -10.96
C LEU A 102 -6.52 8.99 -10.88
N SER A 103 -6.12 7.78 -11.28
CA SER A 103 -4.71 7.38 -11.34
C SER A 103 -3.90 8.26 -12.30
N SER A 104 -4.45 8.62 -13.47
CA SER A 104 -3.78 9.55 -14.39
C SER A 104 -3.56 10.93 -13.76
N ARG A 105 -4.59 11.48 -13.13
CA ARG A 105 -4.51 12.79 -12.46
C ARG A 105 -3.49 12.78 -11.32
N LEU A 106 -3.46 11.71 -10.51
CA LEU A 106 -2.50 11.58 -9.42
C LEU A 106 -1.05 11.55 -9.94
N ARG A 107 -0.79 10.80 -11.02
CA ARG A 107 0.54 10.78 -11.66
C ARG A 107 0.97 12.14 -12.20
N GLU A 108 0.05 12.91 -12.78
CA GLU A 108 0.35 14.26 -13.24
C GLU A 108 0.73 15.20 -12.10
N LEU A 109 0.09 15.06 -10.93
CA LEU A 109 0.43 15.84 -9.74
C LEU A 109 1.81 15.45 -9.20
N GLN A 110 2.15 14.16 -9.21
CA GLN A 110 3.45 13.66 -8.73
C GLN A 110 4.62 14.05 -9.65
N LYS A 111 4.42 14.11 -10.99
CA LYS A 111 5.44 14.57 -11.95
C LYS A 111 5.81 16.06 -11.83
N ARG A 112 4.99 16.85 -11.15
CA ARG A 112 5.20 18.30 -10.95
C ARG A 112 5.99 18.63 -9.69
N ARG A 113 6.43 17.62 -8.95
CA ARG A 113 7.20 17.73 -7.70
C ARG A 113 8.61 17.22 -7.91
#